data_AF-A0A368B4E0-F1
#
_entry.id   AF-A0A368B4E0-F1
#
_cell.length_a   1.000
_cell.length_b   1.000
_cell.length_c   1.000
_cell.angle_alpha   90.00
_cell.angle_beta   90.00
_cell.angle_gamma   90.00
#
_symmetry.space_group_name_H-M   'P 1'
#
loop_
_entity.id
_entity.type
_entity.pdbx_description
1 polymer ?
#
loop_
_entity_poly.entity_id
_entity_poly.type
_entity_poly.pdbx_seq_one_letter_code
_entity_poly.pdbx_strand_id
1 'polypeptide(L)'
;MFLLFSLNSTSATWPKKFDAPQVKYEENKLDSFYKYTTKSYTIFSNQRIREDSISKIANVAESVNGAIKLFPISLQKNMKNGNKSSEIIRLYTNESEYIKSGAAKGTVGYFDGRSREVKINQEYLLGDKKKKSNLYQKHQFRVLVHELVHQSMGDQFYALPTWMREGVAEYFSATHFSPGRYNFSMATQHIKEQIQYLCNLENKDELRAPNLRLITLMSSNDWNKDTIMNKDRAYAKYASSLLLSHYLIELSSRNFKGMRIFLDESWENFYNKKMKKNKKHRIDQSILWGDKNLSKIEFQIQQYWKSKGLIIKFMSKSN
;
A
#
# COMPACT_ATOMS: atom_id res chain seq x y z
N MET A 1 -17.01 23.26 30.35
CA MET A 1 -16.49 22.00 30.94
C MET A 1 -15.85 21.19 29.82
N PHE A 2 -14.53 21.35 29.63
CA PHE A 2 -13.77 20.67 28.58
C PHE A 2 -13.46 19.24 29.03
N LEU A 3 -14.05 18.25 28.36
CA LEU A 3 -13.68 16.84 28.50
C LEU A 3 -12.32 16.64 27.83
N LEU A 4 -11.26 16.68 28.64
CA LEU A 4 -9.96 16.12 28.33
C LEU A 4 -10.14 14.62 28.07
N PHE A 5 -10.16 14.21 26.81
CA PHE A 5 -9.97 12.81 26.46
C PHE A 5 -8.55 12.44 26.89
N SER A 6 -8.48 11.60 27.92
CA SER A 6 -7.25 10.92 28.33
C SER A 6 -6.67 10.21 27.11
N LEU A 7 -5.53 10.69 26.63
CA LEU A 7 -4.63 9.92 25.78
C LEU A 7 -4.22 8.69 26.59
N ASN A 8 -4.96 7.59 26.44
CA ASN A 8 -4.46 6.29 26.87
C ASN A 8 -3.22 5.99 26.03
N SER A 9 -2.06 6.32 26.60
CA SER A 9 -0.75 5.88 26.15
C SER A 9 -0.63 4.39 26.45
N THR A 10 -1.38 3.56 25.72
CA THR A 10 -1.01 2.15 25.63
C THR A 10 0.29 2.10 24.85
N SER A 11 1.33 1.59 25.52
CA SER A 11 2.63 1.18 24.96
C SER A 11 2.47 0.06 23.93
N ALA A 12 1.66 0.29 22.90
CA ALA A 12 1.34 -0.69 21.88
C ALA A 12 2.62 -0.92 21.07
N THR A 13 3.20 -2.10 21.28
CA THR A 13 4.43 -2.51 20.62
C THR A 13 4.17 -2.73 19.14
N TRP A 14 5.15 -2.35 18.32
CA TRP A 14 5.10 -2.59 16.89
C TRP A 14 4.90 -4.08 16.58
N PRO A 15 4.00 -4.44 15.65
CA PRO A 15 3.82 -5.84 15.30
C PRO A 15 5.10 -6.40 14.72
N LYS A 16 5.43 -7.65 15.10
CA LYS A 16 6.61 -8.35 14.58
C LYS A 16 6.27 -9.25 13.41
N LYS A 17 5.14 -9.95 13.50
CA LYS A 17 4.64 -10.90 12.51
C LYS A 17 3.11 -10.91 12.54
N PHE A 18 2.52 -11.43 11.47
CA PHE A 18 1.10 -11.75 11.41
C PHE A 18 0.89 -13.01 10.58
N ASP A 19 0.13 -13.96 11.10
CA ASP A 19 -0.26 -15.18 10.41
C ASP A 19 -1.78 -15.29 10.45
N ALA A 20 -2.43 -15.10 9.31
CA ALA A 20 -3.88 -15.22 9.20
C ALA A 20 -4.32 -16.70 9.28
N PRO A 21 -5.47 -16.99 9.92
CA PRO A 21 -6.06 -18.31 9.83
C PRO A 21 -6.45 -18.62 8.38
N GLN A 22 -6.61 -19.91 8.06
CA GLN A 22 -7.12 -20.32 6.75
C GLN A 22 -8.52 -19.75 6.53
N VAL A 23 -8.73 -19.14 5.36
CA VAL A 23 -9.99 -18.49 5.01
C VAL A 23 -10.89 -19.49 4.30
N LYS A 24 -12.13 -19.59 4.77
CA LYS A 24 -13.20 -20.29 4.05
C LYS A 24 -13.82 -19.34 3.03
N TYR A 25 -14.23 -19.89 1.89
CA TYR A 25 -15.00 -19.16 0.89
C TYR A 25 -16.14 -20.02 0.35
N GLU A 26 -17.20 -19.36 -0.12
CA GLU A 26 -18.30 -19.97 -0.86
C GLU A 26 -18.15 -19.64 -2.35
N GLU A 27 -18.13 -20.66 -3.21
CA GLU A 27 -18.10 -20.51 -4.67
C GLU A 27 -19.53 -20.59 -5.23
N ASN A 28 -19.91 -19.59 -6.03
CA ASN A 28 -21.16 -19.56 -6.77
C ASN A 28 -20.89 -19.27 -8.24
N LYS A 29 -21.38 -20.12 -9.14
CA LYS A 29 -21.37 -19.85 -10.58
C LYS A 29 -22.57 -18.98 -10.95
N LEU A 30 -22.32 -17.85 -11.58
CA LEU A 30 -23.30 -16.96 -12.20
C LEU A 30 -23.18 -17.07 -13.73
N ASP A 31 -24.12 -16.48 -14.46
CA ASP A 31 -24.22 -16.62 -15.93
C ASP A 31 -22.92 -16.26 -16.68
N SER A 32 -22.20 -15.24 -16.23
CA SER A 32 -20.96 -14.76 -16.88
C SER A 32 -19.75 -14.66 -15.94
N PHE A 33 -19.91 -15.01 -14.66
CA PHE A 33 -18.88 -14.85 -13.64
C PHE A 33 -18.92 -15.97 -12.61
N TYR A 34 -17.78 -16.22 -12.00
CA TYR A 34 -17.66 -16.95 -10.75
C TYR A 34 -17.54 -15.94 -9.62
N LYS A 35 -18.34 -16.15 -8.58
CA LYS A 35 -18.37 -15.35 -7.36
C LYS A 35 -17.82 -16.19 -6.21
N TYR A 36 -16.78 -15.70 -5.55
CA TYR A 36 -16.23 -16.30 -4.34
C TYR A 36 -16.45 -15.34 -3.17
N THR A 37 -17.19 -15.76 -2.17
CA THR A 37 -17.51 -14.92 -1.00
C THR A 37 -16.74 -15.40 0.22
N THR A 38 -16.08 -14.46 0.89
CA THR A 38 -15.36 -14.63 2.16
C THR A 38 -16.06 -13.80 3.24
N LYS A 39 -15.48 -13.72 4.45
CA LYS A 39 -16.05 -12.94 5.55
C LYS A 39 -16.21 -11.46 5.21
N SER A 40 -15.21 -10.88 4.55
CA SER A 40 -15.11 -9.43 4.31
C SER A 40 -15.16 -9.09 2.82
N TYR A 41 -14.89 -10.04 1.93
CA TYR A 41 -14.73 -9.79 0.49
C TYR A 41 -15.66 -10.62 -0.38
N THR A 42 -16.07 -10.04 -1.51
CA THR A 42 -16.60 -10.76 -2.67
C THR A 42 -15.63 -10.64 -3.84
N ILE A 43 -15.17 -11.77 -4.35
CA ILE A 43 -14.23 -11.87 -5.46
C ILE A 43 -15.00 -12.31 -6.71
N PHE A 44 -14.94 -11.53 -7.78
CA PHE A 44 -15.50 -11.88 -9.08
C PHE A 44 -14.37 -12.25 -10.04
N SER A 45 -14.58 -13.31 -10.82
CA SER A 45 -13.73 -13.66 -11.96
C SER A 45 -14.60 -14.11 -13.12
N ASN A 46 -14.23 -13.77 -14.35
CA ASN A 46 -14.91 -14.25 -15.54
C ASN A 46 -14.52 -15.68 -15.94
N GLN A 47 -13.61 -16.33 -15.18
CA GLN A 47 -13.33 -17.76 -15.32
C GLN A 47 -13.28 -18.45 -13.95
N ARG A 48 -13.48 -19.77 -13.93
CA ARG A 48 -13.30 -20.54 -12.71
C ARG A 48 -11.82 -20.51 -12.32
N ILE A 49 -11.54 -20.27 -11.04
CA ILE A 49 -10.19 -20.25 -10.49
C ILE A 49 -9.97 -21.60 -9.80
N ARG A 50 -8.79 -22.19 -10.01
CA ARG A 50 -8.41 -23.44 -9.33
C ARG A 50 -8.45 -23.25 -7.81
N GLU A 51 -8.93 -24.27 -7.10
CA GLU A 51 -9.16 -24.27 -5.65
C GLU A 51 -7.93 -23.78 -4.84
N ASP A 52 -6.74 -24.28 -5.19
CA ASP A 52 -5.47 -23.90 -4.56
C ASP A 52 -5.15 -22.41 -4.71
N SER A 53 -5.54 -21.83 -5.83
CA SER A 53 -5.26 -20.45 -6.22
C SER A 53 -6.25 -19.50 -5.57
N ILE A 54 -7.55 -19.83 -5.59
CA ILE A 54 -8.56 -18.99 -4.94
C ILE A 54 -8.41 -19.04 -3.41
N SER A 55 -8.03 -20.18 -2.83
CA SER A 55 -7.73 -20.27 -1.39
C SER A 55 -6.62 -19.30 -0.98
N LYS A 56 -5.54 -19.22 -1.78
CA LYS A 56 -4.44 -18.26 -1.53
C LYS A 56 -4.91 -16.82 -1.68
N ILE A 57 -5.70 -16.51 -2.72
CA ILE A 57 -6.25 -15.16 -2.94
C ILE A 57 -7.15 -14.75 -1.77
N ALA A 58 -8.03 -15.64 -1.31
CA ALA A 58 -8.92 -15.40 -0.17
C ALA A 58 -8.13 -15.14 1.12
N ASN A 59 -7.10 -15.95 1.40
CA ASN A 59 -6.20 -15.71 2.52
C ASN A 59 -5.49 -14.35 2.43
N VAL A 60 -4.98 -13.98 1.26
CA VAL A 60 -4.37 -12.66 1.05
C VAL A 60 -5.38 -11.55 1.33
N ALA A 61 -6.57 -11.62 0.76
CA ALA A 61 -7.64 -10.64 0.92
C ALA A 61 -7.97 -10.35 2.40
N GLU A 62 -8.31 -11.38 3.16
CA GLU A 62 -8.65 -11.21 4.59
C GLU A 62 -7.43 -10.78 5.43
N SER A 63 -6.23 -11.23 5.06
CA SER A 63 -5.03 -10.95 5.85
C SER A 63 -4.59 -9.49 5.82
N VAL A 64 -4.79 -8.78 4.70
CA VAL A 64 -4.38 -7.37 4.58
C VAL A 64 -5.09 -6.50 5.62
N ASN A 65 -6.41 -6.65 5.73
CA ASN A 65 -7.22 -5.93 6.70
C ASN A 65 -6.86 -6.33 8.15
N GLY A 66 -6.46 -7.59 8.40
CA GLY A 66 -5.96 -8.03 9.70
C GLY A 66 -4.61 -7.40 10.04
N ALA A 67 -3.66 -7.43 9.11
CA ALA A 67 -2.30 -6.93 9.27
C ALA A 67 -2.26 -5.43 9.55
N ILE A 68 -3.02 -4.63 8.81
CA ILE A 68 -3.07 -3.17 8.98
C ILE A 68 -3.57 -2.78 10.38
N LYS A 69 -4.54 -3.52 10.93
CA LYS A 69 -5.13 -3.24 12.26
C LYS A 69 -4.19 -3.50 13.42
N LEU A 70 -3.10 -4.25 13.21
CA LEU A 70 -2.12 -4.49 14.26
C LEU A 70 -1.28 -3.25 14.57
N PHE A 71 -1.24 -2.29 13.64
CA PHE A 71 -0.36 -1.14 13.76
C PHE A 71 -0.96 -0.17 14.78
N PRO A 72 -0.17 0.35 15.75
CA PRO A 72 -0.66 1.25 16.79
C PRO A 72 -0.87 2.69 16.26
N ILE A 73 -1.31 2.83 15.02
CA ILE A 73 -1.55 4.09 14.32
C ILE A 73 -2.78 3.91 13.43
N SER A 74 -3.55 4.98 13.27
CA SER A 74 -4.82 4.96 12.56
C SER A 74 -4.68 4.92 11.03
N LEU A 75 -4.13 3.83 10.49
CA LEU A 75 -3.98 3.62 9.04
C LEU A 75 -5.31 3.33 8.34
N GLN A 76 -6.32 2.87 9.09
CA GLN A 76 -7.66 2.58 8.60
C GLN A 76 -8.67 3.44 9.36
N LYS A 77 -9.43 4.26 8.62
CA LYS A 77 -10.60 4.98 9.12
C LYS A 77 -11.68 4.96 8.06
N ASN A 78 -12.92 4.81 8.51
CA ASN A 78 -14.11 4.89 7.66
C ASN A 78 -15.12 5.80 8.33
N MET A 79 -15.85 6.58 7.54
CA MET A 79 -17.06 7.22 8.01
C MET A 79 -18.05 6.15 8.44
N LYS A 80 -18.76 6.40 9.54
CA LYS A 80 -19.82 5.52 10.05
C LYS A 80 -21.00 5.54 9.06
N ASN A 81 -20.94 4.72 8.02
CA ASN A 81 -22.08 4.44 7.18
C ASN A 81 -22.61 3.05 7.56
N GLY A 82 -23.86 3.01 8.02
CA GLY A 82 -24.46 1.93 8.80
C GLY A 82 -24.65 0.58 8.11
N ASN A 83 -24.15 0.36 6.90
CA ASN A 83 -24.18 -0.95 6.23
C ASN A 83 -22.83 -1.26 5.65
N LYS A 84 -22.12 -2.22 6.24
CA LYS A 84 -20.84 -2.70 5.74
C LYS A 84 -21.11 -3.74 4.65
N SER A 85 -21.18 -3.30 3.39
CA SER A 85 -21.14 -4.21 2.25
C SER A 85 -19.78 -4.93 2.21
N SER A 86 -19.74 -6.15 1.67
CA SER A 86 -18.47 -6.82 1.37
C SER A 86 -17.64 -5.95 0.41
N GLU A 87 -16.34 -5.86 0.68
CA GLU A 87 -15.39 -5.20 -0.22
C GLU A 87 -15.23 -6.05 -1.50
N ILE A 88 -15.06 -5.40 -2.66
CA ILE A 88 -15.10 -6.08 -3.95
C ILE A 88 -13.69 -6.20 -4.54
N ILE A 89 -13.38 -7.40 -5.04
CA ILE A 89 -12.20 -7.70 -5.85
C ILE A 89 -12.68 -8.24 -7.20
N ARG A 90 -12.14 -7.71 -8.30
CA ARG A 90 -12.43 -8.16 -9.67
C ARG A 90 -11.16 -8.65 -10.35
N LEU A 91 -11.20 -9.89 -10.82
CA LEU A 91 -10.11 -10.55 -11.52
C LEU A 91 -10.50 -10.68 -12.99
N TYR A 92 -9.73 -10.05 -13.87
CA TYR A 92 -10.01 -9.99 -15.30
C TYR A 92 -9.03 -10.87 -16.07
N THR A 93 -9.52 -11.82 -16.84
CA THR A 93 -8.63 -12.63 -17.71
C THR A 93 -8.17 -11.91 -18.96
N ASN A 94 -8.87 -10.87 -19.37
CA ASN A 94 -8.63 -10.15 -20.61
C ASN A 94 -8.20 -8.72 -20.28
N GLU A 95 -7.04 -8.30 -20.80
CA GLU A 95 -6.54 -6.94 -20.63
C GLU A 95 -7.52 -5.88 -21.15
N SER A 96 -8.24 -6.14 -22.24
CA SER A 96 -9.23 -5.22 -22.78
C SER A 96 -10.40 -5.00 -21.80
N GLU A 97 -10.86 -6.04 -21.12
CA GLU A 97 -11.92 -5.93 -20.10
C GLU A 97 -11.41 -5.24 -18.83
N TYR A 98 -10.15 -5.51 -18.45
CA TYR A 98 -9.47 -4.78 -17.39
C TYR A 98 -9.43 -3.26 -17.68
N ILE A 99 -9.04 -2.87 -18.90
CA ILE A 99 -9.00 -1.45 -19.30
C ILE A 99 -10.42 -0.86 -19.39
N LYS A 100 -11.38 -1.56 -20.00
CA LYS A 100 -12.79 -1.13 -20.11
C LYS A 100 -13.44 -0.92 -18.74
N SER A 101 -13.00 -1.64 -17.71
CA SER A 101 -13.47 -1.44 -16.34
C SER A 101 -13.09 -0.07 -15.74
N GLY A 102 -12.26 0.71 -16.44
CA GLY A 102 -11.73 1.99 -15.97
C GLY A 102 -10.40 1.87 -15.23
N ALA A 103 -9.73 0.71 -15.28
CA ALA A 103 -8.38 0.57 -14.74
C ALA A 103 -7.35 1.35 -15.58
N ALA A 104 -6.32 1.88 -14.92
CA ALA A 104 -5.32 2.69 -15.59
C ALA A 104 -4.50 1.86 -16.60
N LYS A 105 -4.40 2.35 -17.85
CA LYS A 105 -3.61 1.70 -18.90
C LYS A 105 -2.15 1.56 -18.48
N GLY A 106 -1.57 0.37 -18.69
CA GLY A 106 -0.19 0.05 -18.32
C GLY A 106 -0.01 -0.38 -16.87
N THR A 107 -1.10 -0.59 -16.12
CA THR A 107 -1.08 -1.20 -14.78
C THR A 107 -1.56 -2.65 -14.85
N VAL A 108 -1.17 -3.46 -13.86
CA VAL A 108 -1.62 -4.86 -13.70
C VAL A 108 -2.54 -5.04 -12.49
N GLY A 109 -2.67 -4.00 -11.67
CA GLY A 109 -3.64 -3.86 -10.59
C GLY A 109 -4.02 -2.39 -10.41
N TYR A 110 -5.23 -2.17 -9.91
CA TYR A 110 -5.78 -0.84 -9.72
C TYR A 110 -6.89 -0.84 -8.67
N PHE A 111 -6.70 -0.07 -7.59
CA PHE A 111 -7.75 0.32 -6.68
C PHE A 111 -8.52 1.52 -7.25
N ASP A 112 -9.79 1.30 -7.57
CA ASP A 112 -10.68 2.35 -8.03
C ASP A 112 -11.27 3.10 -6.82
N GLY A 113 -10.66 4.23 -6.47
CA GLY A 113 -11.13 5.07 -5.38
C GLY A 113 -12.54 5.64 -5.55
N ARG A 114 -13.22 5.51 -6.70
CA ARG A 114 -14.63 5.93 -6.83
C ARG A 114 -15.58 4.79 -6.46
N SER A 115 -15.35 3.61 -7.03
CA SER A 115 -16.18 2.41 -6.78
C SER A 115 -15.76 1.62 -5.54
N ARG A 116 -14.56 1.92 -5.00
CA ARG A 116 -13.87 1.20 -3.92
C ARG A 116 -13.58 -0.26 -4.24
N GLU A 117 -13.43 -0.59 -5.52
CA GLU A 117 -13.12 -1.94 -5.97
C GLU A 117 -11.64 -2.11 -6.26
N VAL A 118 -11.09 -3.29 -5.93
CA VAL A 118 -9.77 -3.72 -6.37
C VAL A 118 -9.92 -4.47 -7.69
N LYS A 119 -9.19 -4.04 -8.72
CA LYS A 119 -9.22 -4.63 -10.05
C LYS A 119 -7.83 -5.18 -10.37
N ILE A 120 -7.74 -6.43 -10.79
CA ILE A 120 -6.46 -7.11 -11.06
C ILE A 120 -6.53 -7.81 -12.41
N ASN A 121 -5.46 -7.69 -13.20
CA ASN A 121 -5.24 -8.56 -14.35
C ASN A 121 -4.89 -9.96 -13.84
N GLN A 122 -5.75 -10.94 -14.14
CA GLN A 122 -5.64 -12.30 -13.62
C GLN A 122 -4.40 -13.03 -14.14
N GLU A 123 -3.91 -12.73 -15.35
CA GLU A 123 -2.70 -13.33 -15.89
C GLU A 123 -1.47 -12.97 -15.05
N TYR A 124 -1.41 -11.72 -14.57
CA TYR A 124 -0.34 -11.31 -13.65
C TYR A 124 -0.32 -12.16 -12.36
N LEU A 125 -1.52 -12.40 -11.81
CA LEU A 125 -1.69 -13.08 -10.54
C LEU A 125 -1.49 -14.61 -10.65
N LEU A 126 -2.05 -15.22 -11.70
CA LEU A 126 -2.24 -16.67 -11.86
C LEU A 126 -1.55 -17.29 -13.09
N GLY A 127 -1.00 -16.49 -14.01
CA GLY A 127 -0.33 -16.99 -15.22
C GLY A 127 0.88 -17.87 -14.90
N ASP A 128 1.25 -18.76 -15.82
CA ASP A 128 2.21 -19.85 -15.56
C ASP A 128 3.58 -19.33 -15.07
N LYS A 129 3.98 -19.80 -13.87
CA LYS A 129 5.18 -19.32 -13.14
C LYS A 129 6.29 -20.36 -13.11
N LYS A 130 6.11 -21.51 -13.77
CA LYS A 130 7.03 -22.68 -13.74
C LYS A 130 8.47 -22.39 -14.18
N LYS A 131 8.78 -21.21 -14.72
CA LYS A 131 10.15 -20.77 -15.08
C LYS A 131 10.65 -19.55 -14.29
N LYS A 132 9.95 -19.11 -13.23
CA LYS A 132 10.22 -17.83 -12.57
C LYS A 132 10.97 -18.02 -11.25
N SER A 133 11.92 -17.12 -10.98
CA SER A 133 12.84 -17.18 -9.83
C SER A 133 12.11 -17.21 -8.47
N ASN A 134 12.79 -17.65 -7.41
CA ASN A 134 12.26 -17.62 -6.03
C ASN A 134 11.79 -16.20 -5.63
N LEU A 135 12.50 -15.16 -6.08
CA LEU A 135 12.13 -13.77 -5.86
C LEU A 135 10.77 -13.44 -6.51
N TYR A 136 10.52 -13.93 -7.71
CA TYR A 136 9.23 -13.75 -8.38
C TYR A 136 8.07 -14.43 -7.63
N GLN A 137 8.30 -15.63 -7.08
CA GLN A 137 7.27 -16.34 -6.31
C GLN A 137 6.93 -15.58 -5.02
N LYS A 138 7.92 -15.01 -4.33
CA LYS A 138 7.73 -14.16 -3.17
C LYS A 138 6.85 -12.93 -3.48
N HIS A 139 7.04 -12.34 -4.66
CA HIS A 139 6.29 -11.16 -5.10
C HIS A 139 5.01 -11.47 -5.89
N GLN A 140 4.56 -12.73 -5.98
CA GLN A 140 3.36 -13.11 -6.73
C GLN A 140 2.12 -12.29 -6.34
N PHE A 141 1.91 -12.08 -5.05
CA PHE A 141 0.75 -11.37 -4.51
C PHE A 141 1.02 -9.89 -4.23
N ARG A 142 2.20 -9.37 -4.58
CA ARG A 142 2.65 -8.00 -4.26
C ARG A 142 1.60 -6.96 -4.69
N VAL A 143 1.17 -7.02 -5.95
CA VAL A 143 0.19 -6.06 -6.48
C VAL A 143 -1.17 -6.24 -5.82
N LEU A 144 -1.63 -7.47 -5.59
CA LEU A 144 -2.89 -7.70 -4.89
C LEU A 144 -2.85 -7.10 -3.47
N VAL A 145 -1.76 -7.33 -2.72
CA VAL A 145 -1.57 -6.74 -1.38
C VAL A 145 -1.54 -5.21 -1.46
N HIS A 146 -0.83 -4.64 -2.44
CA HIS A 146 -0.75 -3.19 -2.64
C HIS A 146 -2.15 -2.58 -2.80
N GLU A 147 -2.95 -3.09 -3.74
CA GLU A 147 -4.30 -2.56 -3.99
C GLU A 147 -5.26 -2.81 -2.82
N LEU A 148 -5.15 -3.95 -2.15
CA LEU A 148 -5.94 -4.24 -0.95
C LEU A 148 -5.58 -3.34 0.23
N VAL A 149 -4.34 -2.85 0.32
CA VAL A 149 -3.96 -1.88 1.35
C VAL A 149 -4.69 -0.56 1.09
N HIS A 150 -4.74 -0.09 -0.17
CA HIS A 150 -5.54 1.09 -0.52
C HIS A 150 -7.02 0.93 -0.17
N GLN A 151 -7.61 -0.22 -0.51
CA GLN A 151 -9.01 -0.51 -0.14
C GLN A 151 -9.18 -0.56 1.38
N SER A 152 -8.25 -1.19 2.10
CA SER A 152 -8.32 -1.38 3.55
C SER A 152 -8.14 -0.07 4.34
N MET A 153 -7.39 0.91 3.81
CA MET A 153 -7.30 2.26 4.40
C MET A 153 -8.69 2.91 4.53
N GLY A 154 -9.63 2.55 3.66
CA GLY A 154 -10.99 3.07 3.67
C GLY A 154 -11.02 4.56 3.33
N ASP A 155 -11.79 5.34 4.09
CA ASP A 155 -11.84 6.80 3.88
C ASP A 155 -10.53 7.51 4.25
N GLN A 156 -9.66 6.89 5.06
CA GLN A 156 -8.32 7.42 5.33
C GLN A 156 -7.53 7.58 4.03
N PHE A 157 -7.75 6.74 3.01
CA PHE A 157 -7.08 6.84 1.71
C PHE A 157 -7.19 8.24 1.10
N TYR A 158 -8.35 8.90 1.20
CA TYR A 158 -8.59 10.23 0.62
C TYR A 158 -8.07 11.38 1.49
N ALA A 159 -7.78 11.11 2.76
CA ALA A 159 -7.23 12.08 3.69
C ALA A 159 -5.71 12.24 3.50
N LEU A 160 -5.04 11.26 2.90
CA LEU A 160 -3.58 11.19 2.84
C LEU A 160 -3.00 11.74 1.53
N PRO A 161 -1.78 12.31 1.56
CA PRO A 161 -1.05 12.66 0.35
C PRO A 161 -0.65 11.40 -0.43
N THR A 162 -0.51 11.54 -1.75
CA THR A 162 -0.23 10.42 -2.66
C THR A 162 0.98 9.60 -2.21
N TRP A 163 2.14 10.21 -1.96
CA TRP A 163 3.34 9.47 -1.56
C TRP A 163 3.10 8.58 -0.32
N MET A 164 2.27 9.00 0.64
CA MET A 164 2.06 8.25 1.87
C MET A 164 1.15 7.03 1.63
N ARG A 165 0.06 7.19 0.85
CA ARG A 165 -0.80 6.04 0.51
C ARG A 165 -0.04 4.99 -0.30
N GLU A 166 0.76 5.41 -1.29
CA GLU A 166 1.57 4.49 -2.10
C GLU A 166 2.68 3.85 -1.25
N GLY A 167 3.38 4.64 -0.43
CA GLY A 167 4.48 4.15 0.40
C GLY A 167 4.04 3.17 1.49
N VAL A 168 2.87 3.39 2.12
CA VAL A 168 2.28 2.43 3.06
C VAL A 168 1.84 1.16 2.32
N ALA A 169 1.22 1.26 1.14
CA ALA A 169 0.86 0.10 0.33
C ALA A 169 2.09 -0.75 -0.05
N GLU A 170 3.16 -0.10 -0.49
CA GLU A 170 4.44 -0.76 -0.77
C GLU A 170 5.05 -1.40 0.48
N TYR A 171 4.95 -0.77 1.66
CA TYR A 171 5.50 -1.31 2.92
C TYR A 171 4.81 -2.62 3.32
N PHE A 172 3.47 -2.65 3.31
CA PHE A 172 2.73 -3.89 3.58
C PHE A 172 2.96 -4.95 2.50
N SER A 173 3.13 -4.51 1.25
CA SER A 173 3.43 -5.42 0.15
C SER A 173 4.82 -6.06 0.27
N ALA A 174 5.82 -5.32 0.71
CA ALA A 174 7.17 -5.85 0.98
C ALA A 174 7.16 -6.82 2.16
N THR A 175 6.46 -6.47 3.23
CA THR A 175 6.45 -7.29 4.46
C THR A 175 5.61 -8.56 4.35
N HIS A 176 4.72 -8.65 3.35
CA HIS A 176 4.01 -9.87 2.98
C HIS A 176 4.94 -10.87 2.26
N PHE A 177 5.14 -12.05 2.84
CA PHE A 177 6.08 -13.04 2.30
C PHE A 177 5.43 -14.35 1.86
N SER A 178 4.17 -14.59 2.21
CA SER A 178 3.41 -15.79 1.85
C SER A 178 1.91 -15.49 2.01
N PRO A 179 1.00 -16.17 1.28
CA PRO A 179 -0.44 -15.94 1.40
C PRO A 179 -0.93 -15.94 2.85
N GLY A 180 -1.38 -14.78 3.32
CA GLY A 180 -1.87 -14.60 4.68
C GLY A 180 -0.81 -14.29 5.73
N ARG A 181 0.47 -14.14 5.37
CA ARG A 181 1.58 -14.03 6.32
C ARG A 181 2.48 -12.82 6.09
N TYR A 182 2.79 -12.12 7.18
CA TYR A 182 3.63 -10.92 7.22
C TYR A 182 4.77 -11.07 8.22
N ASN A 183 5.92 -10.51 7.88
CA ASN A 183 7.09 -10.47 8.77
C ASN A 183 7.65 -9.04 8.80
N PHE A 184 7.15 -8.25 9.75
CA PHE A 184 7.58 -6.87 9.98
C PHE A 184 8.97 -6.81 10.63
N SER A 185 9.38 -7.83 11.38
CA SER A 185 10.75 -7.91 11.93
C SER A 185 11.83 -8.03 10.86
N MET A 186 11.46 -8.43 9.64
CA MET A 186 12.36 -8.51 8.48
C MET A 186 12.06 -7.45 7.42
N ALA A 187 11.35 -6.38 7.78
CA ALA A 187 10.97 -5.32 6.85
C ALA A 187 12.16 -4.74 6.09
N THR A 188 13.29 -4.46 6.76
CA THR A 188 14.51 -3.97 6.11
C THR A 188 14.97 -4.88 4.97
N GLN A 189 15.08 -6.19 5.23
CA GLN A 189 15.51 -7.15 4.22
C GLN A 189 14.50 -7.25 3.08
N HIS A 190 13.21 -7.33 3.42
CA HIS A 190 12.15 -7.49 2.43
C HIS A 190 11.96 -6.25 1.54
N ILE A 191 12.11 -5.05 2.11
CA ILE A 191 12.08 -3.79 1.36
C ILE A 191 13.27 -3.71 0.41
N LYS A 192 14.47 -4.13 0.83
CA LYS A 192 15.63 -4.21 -0.07
C LYS A 192 15.33 -5.10 -1.28
N GLU A 193 14.86 -6.32 -1.03
CA GLU A 193 14.50 -7.27 -2.08
C GLU A 193 13.41 -6.74 -3.01
N GLN A 194 12.38 -6.09 -2.45
CA GLN A 194 11.31 -5.48 -3.24
C GLN A 194 11.81 -4.32 -4.11
N ILE A 195 12.70 -3.46 -3.60
CA ILE A 195 13.31 -2.38 -4.38
C ILE A 195 14.15 -2.97 -5.52
N GLN A 196 14.97 -3.98 -5.23
CA GLN A 196 15.77 -4.67 -6.25
C GLN A 196 14.88 -5.28 -7.34
N TYR A 197 13.76 -5.88 -6.96
CA TYR A 197 12.76 -6.43 -7.88
C TYR A 197 12.07 -5.33 -8.71
N LEU A 198 11.52 -4.29 -8.06
CA LEU A 198 10.70 -3.26 -8.70
C LEU A 198 11.51 -2.35 -9.63
N CYS A 199 12.73 -2.01 -9.22
CA CYS A 199 13.58 -1.09 -9.96
C CYS A 199 14.55 -1.81 -10.92
N ASN A 200 14.35 -3.11 -11.16
CA ASN A 200 15.20 -3.98 -11.97
C ASN A 200 16.69 -3.71 -11.75
N LEU A 201 17.12 -3.78 -10.49
CA LEU A 201 18.46 -3.35 -10.16
C LEU A 201 19.56 -4.33 -10.61
N GLU A 202 19.24 -5.52 -11.16
CA GLU A 202 20.23 -6.47 -11.74
C GLU A 202 21.52 -6.64 -10.90
N ASN A 203 21.39 -6.77 -9.57
CA ASN A 203 22.51 -6.84 -8.61
C ASN A 203 23.36 -5.55 -8.46
N LYS A 204 22.93 -4.43 -9.03
CA LYS A 204 23.45 -3.10 -8.72
C LYS A 204 22.77 -2.61 -7.45
N ASP A 205 23.52 -2.45 -6.37
CA ASP A 205 22.96 -1.90 -5.13
C ASP A 205 22.76 -0.38 -5.20
N GLU A 206 22.71 0.26 -6.37
CA GLU A 206 22.46 1.70 -6.52
C GLU A 206 21.02 1.98 -7.00
N LEU A 207 20.19 2.48 -6.08
CA LEU A 207 18.90 3.07 -6.40
C LEU A 207 19.05 4.57 -6.69
N ARG A 208 18.61 5.01 -7.87
CA ARG A 208 18.38 6.43 -8.17
C ARG A 208 16.91 6.76 -7.96
N ALA A 209 16.64 7.56 -6.95
CA ALA A 209 15.28 7.82 -6.49
C ALA A 209 14.98 9.34 -6.55
N PRO A 210 13.75 9.77 -6.89
CA PRO A 210 13.34 11.16 -6.72
C PRO A 210 13.53 11.61 -5.28
N ASN A 211 14.04 12.83 -5.08
CA ASN A 211 14.22 13.40 -3.75
C ASN A 211 12.88 13.55 -3.01
N LEU A 212 12.93 13.58 -1.68
CA LEU A 212 11.74 13.57 -0.82
C LEU A 212 10.91 14.84 -0.99
N ARG A 213 11.53 15.97 -1.35
CA ARG A 213 10.79 17.21 -1.64
C ARG A 213 9.90 17.04 -2.87
N LEU A 214 10.41 16.41 -3.93
CA LEU A 214 9.67 16.17 -5.16
C LEU A 214 8.47 15.25 -4.90
N ILE A 215 8.67 14.12 -4.21
CA ILE A 215 7.58 13.16 -3.96
C ILE A 215 6.52 13.71 -2.97
N THR A 216 6.93 14.47 -1.95
CA THR A 216 5.99 14.98 -0.93
C THR A 216 5.09 16.11 -1.44
N LEU A 217 5.48 16.76 -2.53
CA LEU A 217 4.70 17.80 -3.21
C LEU A 217 3.84 17.27 -4.36
N MET A 218 4.14 16.07 -4.87
CA MET A 218 3.47 15.50 -6.04
C MET A 218 1.98 15.22 -5.76
N SER A 219 1.10 15.78 -6.60
CA SER A 219 -0.34 15.47 -6.54
C SER A 219 -0.64 14.10 -7.15
N SER A 220 -1.83 13.53 -6.92
CA SER A 220 -2.24 12.29 -7.61
C SER A 220 -2.22 12.44 -9.14
N ASN A 221 -2.52 13.63 -9.65
CA ASN A 221 -2.49 13.89 -11.09
C ASN A 221 -1.06 13.91 -11.63
N ASP A 222 -0.15 14.58 -10.92
CA ASP A 222 1.27 14.63 -11.31
C ASP A 222 1.90 13.24 -11.22
N TRP A 223 1.53 12.46 -10.20
CA TRP A 223 1.96 11.08 -10.05
C TRP A 223 1.54 10.20 -11.24
N ASN A 224 0.27 10.30 -11.65
CA ASN A 224 -0.25 9.54 -12.79
C ASN A 224 0.42 9.96 -14.10
N LYS A 225 0.59 11.27 -14.33
CA LYS A 225 1.29 11.80 -15.50
C LYS A 225 2.74 11.29 -15.54
N ASP A 226 3.45 11.37 -14.42
CA ASP A 226 4.83 10.87 -14.30
C ASP A 226 4.92 9.37 -14.58
N THR A 227 4.00 8.55 -14.05
CA THR A 227 3.94 7.11 -14.36
C THR A 227 3.80 6.82 -15.86
N ILE A 228 3.01 7.63 -16.57
CA ILE A 228 2.79 7.46 -18.02
C ILE A 228 4.01 7.93 -18.82
N MET A 229 4.62 9.05 -18.42
CA MET A 229 5.74 9.66 -19.15
C MET A 229 7.07 8.95 -18.90
N ASN A 230 7.30 8.46 -17.69
CA ASN A 230 8.57 7.88 -17.24
C ASN A 230 8.42 6.37 -16.97
N LYS A 231 7.84 5.61 -17.91
CA LYS A 231 7.52 4.18 -17.72
C LYS A 231 8.71 3.35 -17.26
N ASP A 232 9.89 3.60 -17.82
CA ASP A 232 11.13 2.85 -17.51
C ASP A 232 11.63 3.08 -16.07
N ARG A 233 11.17 4.16 -15.43
CA ARG A 233 11.55 4.53 -14.05
C ARG A 233 10.33 4.73 -13.16
N ALA A 234 9.16 4.26 -13.59
CA ALA A 234 7.89 4.54 -12.92
C ALA A 234 7.91 4.10 -11.45
N TYR A 235 8.63 3.03 -11.14
CA TYR A 235 8.79 2.49 -9.78
C TYR A 235 9.74 3.27 -8.87
N ALA A 236 10.58 4.17 -9.40
CA ALA A 236 11.54 4.92 -8.58
C ALA A 236 10.84 5.83 -7.55
N LYS A 237 9.70 6.43 -7.90
CA LYS A 237 8.88 7.21 -6.95
C LYS A 237 8.17 6.34 -5.90
N TYR A 238 7.77 5.12 -6.27
CA TYR A 238 7.25 4.13 -5.32
C TYR A 238 8.33 3.72 -4.34
N ALA A 239 9.56 3.48 -4.82
CA ALA A 239 10.71 3.20 -3.97
C ALA A 239 11.03 4.37 -3.02
N SER A 240 11.07 5.63 -3.49
CA SER A 240 11.25 6.78 -2.58
C SER A 240 10.14 6.89 -1.53
N SER A 241 8.89 6.63 -1.93
CA SER A 241 7.73 6.67 -1.02
C SER A 241 7.75 5.54 0.01
N LEU A 242 8.18 4.34 -0.40
CA LEU A 242 8.42 3.19 0.47
C LEU A 242 9.53 3.49 1.48
N LEU A 243 10.66 4.03 1.03
CA LEU A 243 11.78 4.39 1.90
C LEU A 243 11.39 5.45 2.95
N LEU A 244 10.62 6.46 2.55
CA LEU A 244 10.11 7.47 3.49
C LEU A 244 9.09 6.90 4.46
N SER A 245 8.19 6.03 3.97
CA SER A 245 7.21 5.36 4.84
C SER A 245 7.92 4.45 5.83
N HIS A 246 8.88 3.64 5.39
CA HIS A 246 9.73 2.83 6.27
C HIS A 246 10.46 3.67 7.32
N TYR A 247 11.03 4.80 6.91
CA TYR A 247 11.66 5.73 7.85
C TYR A 247 10.67 6.21 8.92
N LEU A 248 9.45 6.62 8.54
CA LEU A 248 8.44 7.09 9.49
C LEU A 248 7.90 5.97 10.40
N ILE A 249 7.80 4.78 9.84
CA ILE A 249 7.19 3.61 10.47
C ILE A 249 8.17 2.93 11.44
N GLU A 250 9.47 2.85 11.12
CA GLU A 250 10.43 2.06 11.89
C GLU A 250 11.66 2.84 12.39
N LEU A 251 12.10 3.89 11.68
CA LEU A 251 13.40 4.53 11.95
C LEU A 251 13.29 5.83 12.74
N SER A 252 12.27 6.64 12.49
CA SER A 252 12.05 7.94 13.13
C SER A 252 11.24 7.81 14.42
N SER A 253 10.49 6.72 14.56
CA SER A 253 9.43 6.58 15.54
C SER A 253 9.79 5.61 16.65
N ARG A 254 10.60 6.05 17.62
CA ARG A 254 10.57 5.40 18.94
C ARG A 254 9.23 5.62 19.66
N ASN A 255 8.50 6.70 19.33
CA ASN A 255 7.22 7.08 19.95
C ASN A 255 6.08 7.44 18.97
N PHE A 256 6.24 7.24 17.65
CA PHE A 256 5.21 7.43 16.60
C PHE A 256 4.48 8.79 16.55
N LYS A 257 4.92 9.79 17.32
CA LYS A 257 4.14 10.99 17.61
C LYS A 257 3.79 11.77 16.33
N GLY A 258 4.76 12.03 15.45
CA GLY A 258 4.53 12.78 14.21
C GLY A 258 3.56 12.08 13.25
N MET A 259 3.77 10.78 12.98
CA MET A 259 2.90 10.02 12.08
C MET A 259 1.49 9.85 12.66
N ARG A 260 1.35 9.57 13.96
CA ARG A 260 0.04 9.47 14.60
C ARG A 260 -0.74 10.79 14.52
N ILE A 261 -0.11 11.90 14.92
CA ILE A 261 -0.71 13.24 14.85
C ILE A 261 -1.12 13.55 13.41
N PHE A 262 -0.22 13.35 12.44
CA PHE A 262 -0.51 13.63 11.04
C PHE A 262 -1.69 12.81 10.50
N LEU A 263 -1.77 11.51 10.82
CA LEU A 263 -2.90 10.65 10.39
C LEU A 263 -4.23 11.11 11.01
N ASP A 264 -4.21 11.49 12.29
CA ASP A 264 -5.40 11.95 13.00
C ASP A 264 -5.86 13.33 12.52
N GLU A 265 -4.95 14.29 12.32
CA GLU A 265 -5.27 15.61 11.77
C GLU A 265 -5.75 15.53 10.32
N SER A 266 -5.12 14.67 9.50
CA SER A 266 -5.54 14.44 8.12
C SER A 266 -6.97 13.91 8.07
N TRP A 267 -7.29 12.96 8.96
CA TRP A 267 -8.64 12.44 9.11
C TRP A 267 -9.64 13.52 9.52
N GLU A 268 -9.34 14.28 10.58
CA GLU A 268 -10.24 15.32 11.07
C GLU A 268 -10.50 16.40 10.01
N ASN A 269 -9.48 16.77 9.24
CA ASN A 269 -9.63 17.69 8.12
C ASN A 269 -10.55 17.12 7.03
N PHE A 270 -10.34 15.85 6.64
CA PHE A 270 -11.17 15.17 5.66
C PHE A 270 -12.62 15.03 6.13
N TYR A 271 -12.83 14.60 7.37
CA TYR A 271 -14.14 14.41 7.98
C TYR A 271 -14.91 15.74 8.07
N ASN A 272 -14.27 16.79 8.62
CA ASN A 272 -14.88 18.12 8.71
C ASN A 272 -15.18 18.71 7.34
N LYS A 273 -14.35 18.46 6.32
CA LYS A 273 -14.66 18.87 4.95
C LYS A 273 -15.94 18.20 4.43
N LYS A 274 -16.02 16.87 4.55
CA LYS A 274 -17.15 16.09 4.01
C LYS A 274 -18.47 16.40 4.73
N MET A 275 -18.41 16.72 6.03
CA MET A 275 -19.59 17.00 6.85
C MET A 275 -19.95 18.50 6.98
N LYS A 276 -18.97 19.42 6.98
CA LYS A 276 -19.18 20.85 7.34
C LYS A 276 -18.90 21.86 6.21
N LYS A 277 -18.64 21.42 4.97
CA LYS A 277 -18.40 22.28 3.79
C LYS A 277 -17.31 23.37 3.99
N ASN A 278 -16.30 23.12 4.81
CA ASN A 278 -15.22 24.07 5.09
C ASN A 278 -14.12 24.08 4.01
N LYS A 279 -13.37 25.20 3.93
CA LYS A 279 -12.27 25.42 2.99
C LYS A 279 -11.12 24.41 3.17
N LYS A 280 -10.48 24.07 2.05
CA LYS A 280 -9.36 23.13 1.94
C LYS A 280 -8.09 23.73 2.55
N HIS A 281 -7.66 23.21 3.70
CA HIS A 281 -6.29 23.39 4.16
C HIS A 281 -5.58 22.03 4.09
N ARG A 282 -4.42 21.97 3.42
CA ARG A 282 -3.58 20.78 3.47
C ARG A 282 -2.95 20.74 4.86
N ILE A 283 -2.99 19.58 5.53
CA ILE A 283 -2.26 19.41 6.78
C ILE A 283 -0.78 19.64 6.50
N ASP A 284 -0.13 20.39 7.38
CA ASP A 284 1.29 20.64 7.29
C ASP A 284 2.04 19.33 7.50
N GLN A 285 2.77 18.91 6.45
CA GLN A 285 3.56 17.69 6.50
C GLN A 285 4.78 17.84 7.41
N SER A 286 5.15 19.06 7.84
CA SER A 286 6.26 19.31 8.78
C SER A 286 6.12 18.52 10.10
N ILE A 287 4.88 18.24 10.52
CA ILE A 287 4.55 17.42 11.69
C ILE A 287 5.19 16.02 11.61
N LEU A 288 5.34 15.47 10.40
CA LEU A 288 5.98 14.17 10.17
C LEU A 288 7.49 14.21 10.42
N TRP A 289 8.12 15.37 10.26
CA TRP A 289 9.57 15.55 10.30
C TRP A 289 10.04 16.08 11.65
N GLY A 290 9.17 16.75 12.41
CA GLY A 290 9.53 17.50 13.62
C GLY A 290 10.53 18.60 13.28
N ASP A 291 11.61 18.71 14.04
CA ASP A 291 12.66 19.73 13.81
C ASP A 291 13.60 19.40 12.63
N LYS A 292 13.35 18.30 11.91
CA LYS A 292 14.18 17.88 10.77
C LYS A 292 13.62 18.45 9.47
N ASN A 293 14.50 18.85 8.57
CA ASN A 293 14.14 19.08 7.17
C ASN A 293 14.27 17.78 6.35
N LEU A 294 13.69 17.79 5.14
CA LEU A 294 13.71 16.62 4.24
C LEU A 294 15.12 16.18 3.84
N SER A 295 16.07 17.10 3.67
CA SER A 295 17.46 16.75 3.33
C SER A 295 18.17 15.98 4.45
N LYS A 296 17.88 16.32 5.71
CA LYS A 296 18.37 15.55 6.87
C LYS A 296 17.76 14.15 6.90
N ILE A 297 16.49 14.01 6.53
CA ILE A 297 15.82 12.70 6.43
C ILE A 297 16.42 11.88 5.29
N GLU A 298 16.63 12.48 4.11
CA GLU A 298 17.32 11.84 2.97
C GLU A 298 18.67 11.28 3.39
N PHE A 299 19.48 12.11 4.06
CA PHE A 299 20.78 11.67 4.57
C PHE A 299 20.65 10.49 5.54
N GLN A 300 19.70 10.53 6.48
CA GLN A 300 19.48 9.43 7.43
C GLN A 300 19.05 8.13 6.74
N ILE A 301 18.16 8.21 5.75
CA ILE A 301 17.76 7.08 4.91
C ILE A 301 18.99 6.54 4.16
N GLN A 302 19.79 7.40 3.53
CA GLN A 302 20.99 7.00 2.81
C GLN A 302 21.99 6.26 3.72
N GLN A 303 22.30 6.80 4.90
CA GLN A 303 23.23 6.15 5.84
C GLN A 303 22.69 4.80 6.32
N TYR A 304 21.41 4.75 6.69
CA TYR A 304 20.78 3.52 7.14
C TYR A 304 20.87 2.43 6.08
N TRP A 305 20.43 2.70 4.85
CA TRP A 305 20.39 1.70 3.78
C TRP A 305 21.77 1.35 3.24
N LYS A 306 22.72 2.29 3.23
CA LYS A 306 24.12 2.00 2.89
C LYS A 306 24.70 0.93 3.81
N SER A 307 24.40 0.98 5.12
CA SER A 307 24.82 -0.05 6.07
C SER A 307 24.17 -1.43 5.85
N LYS A 308 23.11 -1.49 5.03
CA LYS A 308 22.39 -2.72 4.62
C LYS A 308 22.72 -3.15 3.19
N GLY A 309 23.73 -2.50 2.58
CA GLY A 309 24.15 -2.77 1.21
C GLY A 309 23.13 -2.30 0.16
N LEU A 310 22.43 -1.19 0.40
CA LEU A 310 21.64 -0.50 -0.62
C LEU A 310 22.06 0.98 -0.65
N ILE A 311 22.74 1.37 -1.73
CA ILE A 311 23.17 2.74 -2.00
C ILE A 311 21.99 3.50 -2.63
N ILE A 312 21.62 4.63 -2.03
CA ILE A 312 20.51 5.46 -2.51
C ILE A 312 21.06 6.82 -2.93
N LYS A 313 20.74 7.24 -4.15
CA LYS A 313 21.01 8.59 -4.67
C LYS A 313 19.69 9.31 -4.91
N PHE A 314 19.41 10.31 -4.08
CA PHE A 314 18.25 11.18 -4.24
C PHE A 314 18.53 12.25 -5.30
N MET A 315 17.68 12.31 -6.32
CA MET A 315 17.84 13.17 -7.49
C MET A 315 16.81 14.31 -7.49
N SER A 316 17.24 15.51 -7.89
CA SER A 316 16.39 16.70 -7.96
C SER A 316 15.41 16.71 -9.14
N LYS A 317 15.58 15.79 -10.10
CA LYS A 317 14.66 15.56 -11.21
C LYS A 317 14.40 14.07 -11.36
N SER A 318 13.16 13.72 -11.68
CA SER A 318 12.80 12.45 -12.32
C SER A 318 13.28 12.51 -13.78
N ASN A 319 14.60 12.50 -14.00
CA ASN A 319 15.15 12.36 -15.34
C ASN A 319 14.95 10.94 -15.84
#